data_AF-A0A1J5PAM4-F1
#
_entry.id   AF-A0A1J5PAM4-F1
#
_cell.length_a   1.000
_cell.length_b   1.000
_cell.length_c   1.000
_cell.angle_alpha   90.00
_cell.angle_beta   90.00
_cell.angle_gamma   90.00
#
_symmetry.space_group_name_H-M   'P 1'
#
loop_
_entity.id
_entity.type
_entity.pdbx_description
1 polymer ?
#
loop_
_entity_poly.entity_id
_entity_poly.type
_entity_poly.pdbx_seq_one_letter_code
_entity_poly.pdbx_strand_id
1 'polypeptide(L)'
;MTLIETQKDKQNPILADYTSKTLSPELYKRMKTSGYEMTPYVESEENSPDSGIVSFLETPRFATGYTAQHNIISYITETHMLKPFDKRVYATYDFMQNLIDIVERDAKQIGQLKHDADEQVKVQKTFALNWELDEQHYDTLLFKGFYAGHKTSEVSGLPRLYYDRSKPYTKTIKYFDNYKASAAVDKPLAYVIPQAWGKVIDLFKLNNVVMKQLAHDTTLDLQVYYIADYKTPQHPYEGHYLHSNVKLNPVDMKIKFYTGDYVIYTNQALNRYIVETLEPQGVDSFFAWNFFDSVLGEKEYFSDYVFEDVAADLLKKDPDLKKKLEDEKLKDPKLAASASAQLYFVYRNSTYFEKTYLRYPVGRLLTDTKLDLK
;
A
#
# COMPACT_ATOMS: atom_id res chain seq x y z
N MET A 1 15.50 -9.45 -22.99
CA MET A 1 14.45 -8.53 -22.49
C MET A 1 14.49 -8.55 -20.98
N THR A 2 14.21 -7.44 -20.31
CA THR A 2 13.99 -7.44 -18.86
C THR A 2 12.51 -7.59 -18.56
N LEU A 3 12.17 -8.22 -17.45
CA LEU A 3 10.80 -8.49 -17.06
C LEU A 3 10.62 -8.19 -15.58
N ILE A 4 9.54 -7.48 -15.26
CA ILE A 4 9.02 -7.40 -13.90
C ILE A 4 7.86 -8.39 -13.85
N GLU A 5 7.98 -9.44 -13.04
CA GLU A 5 6.87 -10.37 -12.77
C GLU A 5 6.20 -10.00 -11.46
N THR A 6 4.88 -10.22 -11.37
CA THR A 6 4.16 -10.03 -10.11
C THR A 6 4.91 -10.74 -8.97
N GLN A 7 5.36 -9.98 -7.96
CA GLN A 7 6.19 -10.52 -6.89
C GLN A 7 5.52 -11.73 -6.18
N LYS A 8 6.24 -12.86 -6.12
CA LYS A 8 5.71 -14.17 -5.70
C LYS A 8 5.17 -14.21 -4.26
N ASP A 9 5.84 -13.55 -3.30
CA ASP A 9 5.43 -13.54 -1.89
C ASP A 9 4.18 -12.69 -1.68
N LYS A 10 3.97 -11.71 -2.56
CA LYS A 10 2.72 -10.96 -2.62
C LYS A 10 1.60 -11.75 -3.28
N GLN A 11 1.85 -12.67 -4.20
CA GLN A 11 0.77 -13.41 -4.86
C GLN A 11 0.03 -14.34 -3.88
N ASN A 12 -1.20 -14.73 -4.24
CA ASN A 12 -1.80 -15.86 -3.56
C ASN A 12 -0.89 -17.10 -3.75
N PRO A 13 -0.59 -17.89 -2.70
CA PRO A 13 0.40 -18.97 -2.78
C PRO A 13 0.20 -19.98 -3.90
N ILE A 14 -1.05 -20.31 -4.27
CA ILE A 14 -1.30 -21.27 -5.36
C ILE A 14 -1.05 -20.66 -6.75
N LEU A 15 -1.27 -19.35 -6.92
CA LEU A 15 -0.91 -18.62 -8.14
C LEU A 15 0.61 -18.39 -8.21
N ALA A 16 1.24 -18.10 -7.07
CA ALA A 16 2.69 -17.95 -6.96
C ALA A 16 3.41 -19.24 -7.36
N ASP A 17 2.91 -20.40 -6.92
CA ASP A 17 3.47 -21.71 -7.24
C ASP A 17 3.42 -21.99 -8.75
N TYR A 18 2.25 -21.81 -9.37
CA TYR A 18 2.10 -21.96 -10.82
C TYR A 18 2.98 -20.97 -11.60
N THR A 19 3.02 -19.70 -11.18
CA THR A 19 3.83 -18.67 -11.83
C THR A 19 5.31 -19.03 -11.80
N SER A 20 5.85 -19.30 -10.61
CA SER A 20 7.29 -19.52 -10.40
C SER A 20 7.79 -20.87 -10.92
N LYS A 21 6.95 -21.93 -10.91
CA LYS A 21 7.38 -23.28 -11.30
C LYS A 21 6.97 -23.68 -12.71
N THR A 22 5.95 -23.04 -13.29
CA THR A 22 5.39 -23.44 -14.59
C THR A 22 5.43 -22.31 -15.60
N LEU A 23 4.73 -21.20 -15.35
CA LEU A 23 4.54 -20.14 -16.33
C LEU A 23 5.84 -19.40 -16.66
N SER A 24 6.51 -18.83 -15.65
CA SER A 24 7.76 -18.09 -15.85
C SER A 24 8.84 -19.01 -16.46
N PRO A 25 9.17 -20.19 -15.92
CA PRO A 25 10.20 -21.05 -16.52
C PRO A 25 9.95 -21.43 -17.99
N GLU A 26 8.71 -21.75 -18.36
CA GLU A 26 8.36 -22.06 -19.75
C GLU A 26 8.49 -20.83 -20.65
N LEU A 27 8.06 -19.65 -20.17
CA LEU A 27 8.20 -18.41 -20.92
C LEU A 27 9.68 -18.04 -21.15
N TYR A 28 10.53 -18.17 -20.12
CA TYR A 28 11.99 -17.97 -20.24
C TYR A 28 12.61 -18.92 -21.28
N LYS A 29 12.22 -20.20 -21.26
CA LYS A 29 12.68 -21.20 -22.23
C LYS A 29 12.26 -20.83 -23.65
N ARG A 30 11.00 -20.48 -23.89
CA ARG A 30 10.51 -20.11 -25.23
C ARG A 30 11.12 -18.82 -25.77
N MET A 31 11.29 -17.82 -24.91
CA MET A 31 11.94 -16.56 -25.30
C MET A 31 13.41 -16.76 -25.65
N LYS A 32 14.12 -17.65 -24.95
CA LYS A 32 15.48 -18.06 -25.32
C LYS A 32 15.52 -18.73 -26.69
N THR A 33 14.58 -19.64 -26.98
CA THR A 33 14.46 -20.28 -28.31
C THR A 33 14.13 -19.30 -29.42
N SER A 34 13.33 -18.27 -29.12
CA SER A 34 12.96 -17.19 -30.06
C SER A 34 14.12 -16.21 -30.32
N GLY A 35 15.26 -16.36 -29.63
CA GLY A 35 16.44 -15.50 -29.79
C GLY A 35 16.41 -14.21 -28.96
N TYR A 36 15.40 -14.04 -28.10
CA TYR A 36 15.20 -12.88 -27.23
C TYR A 36 15.20 -13.27 -25.75
N GLU A 37 16.30 -13.88 -25.29
CA GLU A 37 16.48 -14.32 -23.90
C GLU A 37 16.05 -13.26 -22.87
N MET A 38 15.30 -13.71 -21.86
CA MET A 38 14.81 -12.88 -20.77
C MET A 38 15.74 -12.92 -19.55
N THR A 39 15.63 -11.89 -18.72
CA THR A 39 16.25 -11.78 -17.40
C THR A 39 15.30 -10.95 -16.51
N PRO A 40 15.33 -11.09 -15.18
CA PRO A 40 14.63 -10.18 -14.28
C PRO A 40 15.02 -8.72 -14.54
N TYR A 41 14.13 -7.79 -14.20
CA TYR A 41 14.43 -6.36 -14.20
C TYR A 41 15.65 -6.06 -13.33
N VAL A 42 16.48 -5.12 -13.80
CA VAL A 42 17.78 -4.84 -13.19
C VAL A 42 17.62 -3.68 -12.23
N GLU A 43 17.24 -3.99 -11.00
CA GLU A 43 17.35 -3.09 -9.86
C GLU A 43 18.55 -3.56 -9.02
N SER A 44 19.63 -2.77 -9.00
CA SER A 44 20.81 -3.13 -8.23
C SER A 44 20.56 -2.90 -6.74
N GLU A 45 21.01 -3.82 -5.88
CA GLU A 45 20.92 -3.68 -4.41
C GLU A 45 21.64 -2.40 -3.94
N GLU A 46 22.78 -2.11 -4.55
CA GLU A 46 23.51 -0.85 -4.39
C GLU A 46 23.66 -0.16 -5.75
N ASN A 47 24.86 0.36 -6.07
CA ASN A 47 25.12 1.12 -7.29
C ASN A 47 25.52 0.25 -8.49
N SER A 48 25.62 -1.07 -8.35
CA SER A 48 26.09 -1.98 -9.39
C SER A 48 25.44 -3.36 -9.31
N PRO A 49 25.18 -4.04 -10.44
CA PRO A 49 24.77 -5.45 -10.45
C PRO A 49 25.75 -6.41 -9.74
N ASP A 50 26.98 -5.96 -9.50
CA ASP A 50 27.98 -6.73 -8.74
C ASP A 50 27.62 -6.94 -7.26
N SER A 51 26.82 -6.04 -6.65
CA SER A 51 26.32 -6.25 -5.28
C SER A 51 25.20 -7.30 -5.27
N GLY A 52 24.41 -7.32 -6.33
CA GLY A 52 23.26 -8.21 -6.54
C GLY A 52 22.14 -7.46 -7.25
N ILE A 53 21.13 -8.21 -7.69
CA ILE A 53 19.89 -7.65 -8.22
C ILE A 53 18.76 -7.96 -7.25
N VAL A 54 17.88 -6.98 -7.05
CA VAL A 54 16.65 -7.10 -6.26
C VAL A 54 15.47 -7.25 -7.23
N SER A 55 14.56 -8.17 -6.92
CA SER A 55 13.29 -8.27 -7.64
C SER A 55 12.43 -7.06 -7.32
N PHE A 56 11.99 -6.31 -8.33
CA PHE A 56 11.26 -5.05 -8.11
C PHE A 56 9.97 -5.28 -7.30
N LEU A 57 9.82 -4.62 -6.16
CA LEU A 57 8.62 -4.69 -5.32
C LEU A 57 7.51 -3.82 -5.90
N GLU A 58 6.56 -4.41 -6.62
CA GLU A 58 5.53 -3.62 -7.29
C GLU A 58 4.37 -3.39 -6.35
N THR A 59 4.34 -2.23 -5.68
CA THR A 59 3.20 -1.84 -4.84
C THR A 59 1.92 -1.64 -5.69
N PRO A 60 0.71 -1.66 -5.09
CA PRO A 60 -0.55 -1.60 -5.83
C PRO A 60 -0.73 -0.44 -6.83
N ARG A 61 0.05 0.64 -6.74
CA ARG A 61 0.06 1.70 -7.77
C ARG A 61 0.58 1.25 -9.13
N PHE A 62 1.40 0.19 -9.17
CA PHE A 62 1.92 -0.40 -10.40
C PHE A 62 0.97 -1.48 -10.91
N ALA A 63 0.91 -1.69 -12.22
CA ALA A 63 -0.05 -2.61 -12.84
C ALA A 63 0.06 -4.05 -12.30
N THR A 64 1.27 -4.59 -12.09
CA THR A 64 1.46 -5.93 -11.52
C THR A 64 1.12 -6.02 -10.03
N GLY A 65 1.32 -4.93 -9.28
CA GLY A 65 0.89 -4.82 -7.89
C GLY A 65 -0.63 -4.74 -7.77
N TYR A 66 -1.28 -3.99 -8.66
CA TYR A 66 -2.74 -3.86 -8.73
C TYR A 66 -3.40 -5.20 -9.08
N THR A 67 -2.99 -5.86 -10.16
CA THR A 67 -3.55 -7.16 -10.57
C THR A 67 -3.39 -8.25 -9.50
N ALA A 68 -2.33 -8.20 -8.70
CA ALA A 68 -2.14 -9.09 -7.56
C ALA A 68 -3.24 -8.95 -6.49
N GLN A 69 -3.85 -7.77 -6.35
CA GLN A 69 -5.01 -7.55 -5.46
C GLN A 69 -6.29 -8.24 -5.97
N HIS A 70 -6.31 -8.63 -7.25
CA HIS A 70 -7.42 -9.29 -7.95
C HIS A 70 -7.15 -10.76 -8.29
N ASN A 71 -6.11 -11.37 -7.71
CA ASN A 71 -5.67 -12.74 -8.01
C ASN A 71 -5.40 -12.96 -9.51
N ILE A 72 -4.77 -11.99 -10.16
CA ILE A 72 -4.39 -12.03 -11.58
C ILE A 72 -2.85 -12.05 -11.68
N ILE A 73 -2.32 -13.04 -12.39
CA ILE A 73 -0.90 -13.13 -12.74
C ILE A 73 -0.62 -12.14 -13.87
N SER A 74 0.46 -11.37 -13.75
CA SER A 74 0.81 -10.37 -14.76
C SER A 74 2.31 -10.14 -14.85
N TYR A 75 2.70 -9.48 -15.94
CA TYR A 75 4.08 -9.17 -16.26
C TYR A 75 4.17 -7.77 -16.86
N ILE A 76 5.24 -7.04 -16.54
CA ILE A 76 5.65 -5.82 -17.25
C ILE A 76 6.93 -6.11 -18.01
N THR A 77 6.83 -6.08 -19.34
CA THR A 77 8.01 -6.19 -20.20
C THR A 77 8.75 -4.86 -20.24
N GLU A 78 10.07 -4.90 -20.11
CA GLU A 78 10.92 -3.75 -20.34
C GLU A 78 12.01 -4.07 -21.35
N THR A 79 12.13 -3.22 -22.37
CA THR A 79 13.15 -3.35 -23.41
C THR A 79 14.17 -2.24 -23.26
N HIS A 80 15.44 -2.63 -23.07
CA HIS A 80 16.49 -1.66 -22.82
C HIS A 80 16.62 -0.67 -23.98
N MET A 81 16.38 0.62 -23.71
CA MET A 81 16.34 1.71 -24.70
C MET A 81 17.57 1.84 -25.62
N LEU A 82 18.71 1.26 -25.22
CA LEU A 82 19.98 1.30 -25.96
C LEU A 82 20.11 0.20 -27.01
N LYS A 83 19.16 -0.74 -27.06
CA LYS A 83 19.10 -1.81 -28.07
C LYS A 83 18.40 -1.28 -29.35
N PRO A 84 18.75 -1.83 -30.53
CA PRO A 84 18.08 -1.48 -31.79
C PRO A 84 16.56 -1.60 -31.67
N PHE A 85 15.84 -0.63 -32.25
CA PHE A 85 14.39 -0.52 -32.11
C PHE A 85 13.65 -1.77 -32.62
N ASP A 86 14.04 -2.28 -33.79
CA ASP A 86 13.48 -3.52 -34.37
C ASP A 86 13.57 -4.69 -33.38
N LYS A 87 14.73 -4.86 -32.72
CA LYS A 87 14.92 -5.93 -31.74
C LYS A 87 14.06 -5.75 -30.50
N ARG A 88 13.78 -4.51 -30.09
CA ARG A 88 12.85 -4.23 -28.98
C ARG A 88 11.42 -4.59 -29.36
N VAL A 89 10.99 -4.24 -30.57
CA VAL A 89 9.66 -4.58 -31.10
C VAL A 89 9.47 -6.10 -31.18
N TYR A 90 10.39 -6.81 -31.82
CA TYR A 90 10.27 -8.27 -31.98
C TYR A 90 10.38 -9.01 -30.64
N ALA A 91 11.21 -8.55 -29.71
CA ALA A 91 11.26 -9.15 -28.38
C ALA A 91 9.91 -9.03 -27.65
N THR A 92 9.23 -7.89 -27.73
CA THR A 92 7.89 -7.71 -27.13
C THR A 92 6.82 -8.48 -27.89
N TYR A 93 6.89 -8.52 -29.22
CA TYR A 93 5.99 -9.32 -30.03
C TYR A 93 6.08 -10.81 -29.68
N ASP A 94 7.29 -11.38 -29.67
CA ASP A 94 7.51 -12.78 -29.35
C ASP A 94 7.13 -13.08 -27.90
N PHE A 95 7.35 -12.16 -26.96
CA PHE A 95 6.86 -12.30 -25.59
C PHE A 95 5.34 -12.48 -25.55
N MET A 96 4.60 -11.61 -26.23
CA MET A 96 3.14 -11.69 -26.27
C MET A 96 2.67 -12.98 -26.92
N GLN A 97 3.25 -13.38 -28.06
CA GLN A 97 2.88 -14.63 -28.73
C GLN A 97 3.14 -15.85 -27.84
N ASN A 98 4.34 -15.94 -27.25
CA ASN A 98 4.68 -17.05 -26.37
C ASN A 98 3.80 -17.09 -25.12
N LEU A 99 3.47 -15.95 -24.53
CA LEU A 99 2.57 -15.88 -23.38
C LEU A 99 1.15 -16.31 -23.76
N ILE A 100 0.63 -15.86 -24.89
CA ILE A 100 -0.69 -16.28 -25.41
C ILE A 100 -0.72 -17.80 -25.59
N ASP A 101 0.27 -18.38 -26.27
CA ASP A 101 0.33 -19.83 -26.51
C ASP A 101 0.36 -20.64 -25.20
N ILE A 102 1.09 -20.16 -24.17
CA ILE A 102 1.13 -20.82 -22.86
C ILE A 102 -0.23 -20.69 -22.16
N VAL A 103 -0.82 -19.50 -22.17
CA VAL A 103 -2.11 -19.23 -21.52
C VAL A 103 -3.24 -20.00 -22.21
N GLU A 104 -3.24 -20.14 -23.53
CA GLU A 104 -4.21 -20.96 -24.26
C GLU A 104 -4.08 -22.44 -23.89
N ARG A 105 -2.84 -22.96 -23.83
CA ARG A 105 -2.56 -24.33 -23.38
C ARG A 105 -3.07 -24.58 -21.96
N ASP A 106 -2.85 -23.62 -21.07
CA ASP A 106 -3.11 -23.76 -19.63
C ASP A 106 -4.44 -23.12 -19.18
N ALA A 107 -5.29 -22.68 -20.12
CA ALA A 107 -6.46 -21.84 -19.82
C ALA A 107 -7.37 -22.42 -18.73
N LYS A 108 -7.64 -23.74 -18.79
CA LYS A 108 -8.45 -24.44 -17.79
C LYS A 108 -7.79 -24.44 -16.41
N GLN A 109 -6.47 -24.67 -16.35
CA GLN A 109 -5.71 -24.68 -15.11
C GLN A 109 -5.66 -23.29 -14.50
N ILE A 110 -5.34 -22.25 -15.28
CA ILE A 110 -5.29 -20.86 -14.82
C ILE A 110 -6.67 -20.42 -14.30
N GLY A 111 -7.75 -20.75 -15.02
CA GLY A 111 -9.11 -20.45 -14.59
C GLY A 111 -9.46 -21.09 -13.24
N GLN A 112 -9.09 -22.36 -13.04
CA GLN A 112 -9.30 -23.05 -11.77
C GLN A 112 -8.46 -22.43 -10.64
N LEU A 113 -7.17 -22.17 -10.88
CA LEU A 113 -6.28 -21.56 -9.88
C LEU A 113 -6.77 -20.18 -9.44
N LYS A 114 -7.26 -19.37 -10.39
CA LYS A 114 -7.86 -18.08 -10.04
C LYS A 114 -9.13 -18.26 -9.19
N HIS A 115 -10.01 -19.18 -9.56
CA HIS A 115 -11.21 -19.46 -8.77
C HIS A 115 -10.85 -19.89 -7.34
N ASP A 116 -9.91 -20.82 -7.20
CA ASP A 116 -9.47 -21.32 -5.89
C ASP A 116 -8.82 -20.20 -5.06
N ALA A 117 -8.03 -19.31 -5.70
CA ALA A 117 -7.42 -18.17 -5.03
C ALA A 117 -8.48 -17.17 -4.55
N ASP A 118 -9.51 -16.92 -5.36
CA ASP A 118 -10.66 -16.07 -5.00
C ASP A 118 -11.43 -16.65 -3.80
N GLU A 119 -11.66 -17.97 -3.75
CA GLU A 119 -12.28 -18.64 -2.59
C GLU A 119 -11.41 -18.59 -1.32
N GLN A 120 -10.09 -18.76 -1.45
CA GLN A 120 -9.17 -18.61 -0.32
C GLN A 120 -9.19 -17.18 0.24
N VAL A 121 -9.15 -16.17 -0.63
CA VAL A 121 -9.16 -14.74 -0.23
C VAL A 121 -10.49 -14.36 0.44
N LYS A 122 -11.63 -14.94 0.04
CA LYS A 122 -12.92 -14.72 0.70
C LYS A 122 -12.88 -15.05 2.20
N VAL A 123 -12.19 -16.12 2.58
CA VAL A 123 -12.13 -16.61 3.97
C VAL A 123 -10.84 -16.24 4.70
N GLN A 124 -9.83 -15.71 4.00
CA GLN A 124 -8.59 -15.21 4.58
C GLN A 124 -8.86 -14.17 5.67
N LYS A 125 -8.16 -14.30 6.80
CA LYS A 125 -8.32 -13.42 7.98
C LYS A 125 -7.35 -12.25 7.97
N THR A 126 -6.07 -12.54 7.79
CA THR A 126 -4.98 -11.57 7.91
C THR A 126 -4.45 -11.20 6.52
N PHE A 127 -4.22 -9.91 6.28
CA PHE A 127 -3.70 -9.38 5.02
C PHE A 127 -2.42 -8.58 5.29
N ALA A 128 -1.40 -8.80 4.48
CA ALA A 128 -0.19 -7.97 4.50
C ALA A 128 -0.50 -6.60 3.89
N LEU A 129 -0.03 -5.54 4.55
CA LEU A 129 -0.21 -4.15 4.11
C LEU A 129 1.08 -3.54 3.55
N ASN A 130 2.22 -4.09 3.97
CA ASN A 130 3.53 -3.62 3.56
C ASN A 130 4.54 -4.78 3.58
N TRP A 131 5.63 -4.62 2.83
CA TRP A 131 6.62 -5.65 2.56
C TRP A 131 8.02 -5.08 2.70
N GLU A 132 8.95 -5.90 3.15
CA GLU A 132 10.37 -5.57 3.26
C GLU A 132 11.20 -6.70 2.63
N LEU A 133 12.32 -6.33 1.99
CA LEU A 133 13.21 -7.27 1.35
C LEU A 133 13.81 -8.22 2.39
N ASP A 134 13.88 -9.51 2.07
CA ASP A 134 14.65 -10.47 2.84
C ASP A 134 16.09 -10.53 2.32
N GLU A 135 16.95 -9.71 2.90
CA GLU A 135 18.38 -9.65 2.57
C GLU A 135 19.15 -10.92 2.99
N GLN A 136 18.57 -11.79 3.81
CA GLN A 136 19.24 -13.00 4.31
C GLN A 136 19.15 -14.17 3.33
N HIS A 137 18.13 -14.18 2.46
CA HIS A 137 17.86 -15.28 1.53
C HIS A 137 17.89 -14.79 0.08
N TYR A 138 18.84 -15.29 -0.69
CA TYR A 138 18.99 -14.99 -2.12
C TYR A 138 19.18 -16.26 -2.94
N ASP A 139 18.77 -16.20 -4.21
CA ASP A 139 19.17 -17.13 -5.25
C ASP A 139 20.31 -16.51 -6.08
N THR A 140 20.72 -17.18 -7.15
CA THR A 140 21.74 -16.73 -8.07
C THR A 140 21.18 -16.56 -9.48
N LEU A 141 21.65 -15.51 -10.16
CA LEU A 141 21.26 -15.20 -11.54
C LEU A 141 22.52 -15.14 -12.40
N LEU A 142 22.47 -15.78 -13.58
CA LEU A 142 23.50 -15.61 -14.59
C LEU A 142 23.29 -14.29 -15.33
N PHE A 143 24.02 -13.25 -14.93
CA PHE A 143 23.89 -11.90 -15.47
C PHE A 143 24.82 -11.68 -16.67
N LYS A 144 24.29 -11.06 -17.73
CA LYS A 144 25.02 -10.68 -18.94
C LYS A 144 25.11 -9.16 -19.03
N GLY A 145 26.31 -8.63 -18.93
CA GLY A 145 26.56 -7.19 -18.87
C GLY A 145 27.74 -6.75 -19.71
N PHE A 146 28.08 -5.47 -19.58
CA PHE A 146 29.29 -4.86 -20.11
C PHE A 146 30.09 -4.27 -18.96
N TYR A 147 31.42 -4.32 -19.03
CA TYR A 147 32.25 -3.72 -17.98
C TYR A 147 31.94 -2.23 -17.80
N ALA A 148 31.68 -1.84 -16.56
CA ALA A 148 31.47 -0.45 -16.17
C ALA A 148 32.83 0.24 -15.94
N GLY A 149 32.91 1.52 -16.33
CA GLY A 149 34.07 2.37 -16.07
C GLY A 149 33.65 3.83 -15.95
N HIS A 150 34.60 4.69 -15.63
CA HIS A 150 34.38 6.14 -15.58
C HIS A 150 35.22 6.86 -16.62
N LYS A 151 34.65 7.90 -17.23
CA LYS A 151 35.37 8.86 -18.08
C LYS A 151 34.97 10.28 -17.71
N THR A 152 35.82 11.26 -17.98
CA THR A 152 35.51 12.66 -17.73
C THR A 152 34.31 13.10 -18.57
N SER A 153 33.32 13.70 -17.92
CA SER A 153 32.16 14.32 -18.57
C SER A 153 32.61 15.59 -19.31
N GLU A 154 32.33 15.67 -20.60
CA GLU A 154 32.61 16.88 -21.39
C GLU A 154 31.70 18.07 -21.00
N VAL A 155 30.58 17.80 -20.32
CA VAL A 155 29.62 18.84 -19.91
C VAL A 155 30.00 19.44 -18.55
N SER A 156 30.42 18.60 -17.60
CA SER A 156 30.64 19.00 -16.20
C SER A 156 32.09 18.89 -15.73
N GLY A 157 32.97 18.24 -16.49
CA GLY A 157 34.34 17.93 -16.06
C GLY A 157 34.45 16.84 -14.98
N LEU A 158 33.32 16.29 -14.50
CA LEU A 158 33.30 15.28 -13.44
C LEU A 158 33.34 13.84 -13.99
N PRO A 159 33.76 12.84 -13.19
CA PRO A 159 33.67 11.44 -13.58
C PRO A 159 32.22 11.04 -13.92
N ARG A 160 32.04 10.41 -15.08
CA ARG A 160 30.78 9.88 -15.57
C ARG A 160 30.90 8.39 -15.86
N LEU A 161 29.93 7.62 -15.36
CA LEU A 161 29.77 6.21 -15.66
C LEU A 161 29.57 5.96 -17.16
N TYR A 162 30.25 4.96 -17.70
CA TYR A 162 29.98 4.40 -19.02
C TYR A 162 30.13 2.87 -18.99
N TYR A 163 29.52 2.22 -19.96
CA TYR A 163 29.62 0.77 -20.16
C TYR A 163 30.39 0.47 -21.45
N ASP A 164 31.48 -0.27 -21.37
CA ASP A 164 32.32 -0.63 -22.51
C ASP A 164 31.70 -1.77 -23.31
N ARG A 165 31.05 -1.44 -24.42
CA ARG A 165 30.38 -2.41 -25.30
C ARG A 165 31.33 -3.40 -25.96
N SER A 166 32.65 -3.12 -25.99
CA SER A 166 33.65 -4.05 -26.52
C SER A 166 34.05 -5.15 -25.52
N LYS A 167 33.66 -4.99 -24.24
CA LYS A 167 33.98 -5.94 -23.17
C LYS A 167 32.69 -6.48 -22.55
N PRO A 168 31.97 -7.39 -23.23
CA PRO A 168 30.87 -8.12 -22.61
C PRO A 168 31.41 -9.06 -21.53
N TYR A 169 30.61 -9.30 -20.50
CA TYR A 169 30.88 -10.33 -19.51
C TYR A 169 29.62 -11.13 -19.20
N THR A 170 29.83 -12.31 -18.64
CA THR A 170 28.77 -13.12 -18.03
C THR A 170 29.24 -13.55 -16.66
N LYS A 171 28.44 -13.28 -15.63
CA LYS A 171 28.80 -13.52 -14.23
C LYS A 171 27.58 -13.99 -13.45
N THR A 172 27.78 -14.96 -12.57
CA THR A 172 26.77 -15.32 -11.58
C THR A 172 26.78 -14.28 -10.45
N ILE A 173 25.63 -13.65 -10.22
CA ILE A 173 25.44 -12.64 -9.17
C ILE A 173 24.30 -13.06 -8.24
N LYS A 174 24.18 -12.40 -7.09
CA LYS A 174 23.06 -12.61 -6.16
C LYS A 174 21.77 -12.07 -6.77
N TYR A 175 20.67 -12.74 -6.49
CA TYR A 175 19.31 -12.33 -6.83
C TYR A 175 18.42 -12.43 -5.59
N PHE A 176 18.02 -11.27 -5.07
CA PHE A 176 17.15 -11.15 -3.90
C PHE A 176 15.71 -11.01 -4.36
N ASP A 177 14.94 -12.09 -4.26
CA ASP A 177 13.58 -12.17 -4.79
C ASP A 177 12.52 -12.48 -3.74
N ASN A 178 12.92 -12.48 -2.46
CA ASN A 178 12.07 -12.82 -1.32
C ASN A 178 11.73 -11.58 -0.51
N TYR A 179 10.45 -11.46 -0.14
CA TYR A 179 9.92 -10.38 0.69
C TYR A 179 9.11 -10.93 1.85
N LYS A 180 9.22 -10.28 3.00
CA LYS A 180 8.41 -10.58 4.20
C LYS A 180 7.45 -9.43 4.49
N ALA A 181 6.27 -9.76 5.00
CA ALA A 181 5.31 -8.75 5.41
C ALA A 181 5.86 -7.96 6.61
N SER A 182 6.00 -6.65 6.47
CA SER A 182 6.45 -5.74 7.54
C SER A 182 5.29 -5.14 8.32
N ALA A 183 4.08 -5.19 7.75
CA ALA A 183 2.83 -4.83 8.41
C ALA A 183 1.70 -5.73 7.93
N ALA A 184 0.79 -6.09 8.82
CA ALA A 184 -0.38 -6.90 8.52
C ALA A 184 -1.56 -6.53 9.41
N VAL A 185 -2.77 -6.87 8.97
CA VAL A 185 -4.01 -6.58 9.69
C VAL A 185 -5.04 -7.67 9.49
N ASP A 186 -5.84 -7.93 10.51
CA ASP A 186 -7.02 -8.78 10.38
C ASP A 186 -8.17 -7.99 9.77
N LYS A 187 -8.84 -8.56 8.77
CA LYS A 187 -10.04 -7.94 8.20
C LYS A 187 -11.15 -7.83 9.27
N PRO A 188 -11.93 -6.74 9.30
CA PRO A 188 -13.17 -6.70 10.07
C PRO A 188 -14.24 -7.58 9.41
N LEU A 189 -15.39 -7.79 10.05
CA LEU A 189 -16.56 -8.39 9.39
C LEU A 189 -17.03 -7.52 8.22
N ALA A 190 -17.05 -6.20 8.44
CA ALA A 190 -17.37 -5.22 7.41
C ALA A 190 -16.68 -3.88 7.68
N TYR A 191 -16.49 -3.11 6.62
CA TYR A 191 -16.18 -1.68 6.71
C TYR A 191 -17.45 -0.86 6.53
N VAL A 192 -17.55 0.27 7.24
CA VAL A 192 -18.63 1.25 7.09
C VAL A 192 -18.03 2.58 6.65
N ILE A 193 -18.47 3.09 5.50
CA ILE A 193 -17.92 4.29 4.85
C ILE A 193 -19.02 5.33 4.66
N PRO A 194 -18.86 6.56 5.19
CA PRO A 194 -19.79 7.64 4.92
C PRO A 194 -19.87 7.96 3.42
N GLN A 195 -21.08 8.17 2.90
CA GLN A 195 -21.30 8.48 1.48
C GLN A 195 -20.65 9.79 1.01
N ALA A 196 -20.24 10.66 1.96
CA ALA A 196 -19.48 11.88 1.71
C ALA A 196 -18.13 11.60 1.02
N TRP A 197 -17.58 10.39 1.15
CA TRP A 197 -16.32 9.99 0.51
C TRP A 197 -16.54 9.44 -0.92
N GLY A 198 -17.25 10.21 -1.74
CA GLY A 198 -17.73 9.79 -3.06
C GLY A 198 -16.62 9.24 -3.99
N LYS A 199 -15.43 9.84 -3.99
CA LYS A 199 -14.29 9.35 -4.80
C LYS A 199 -13.87 7.93 -4.45
N VAL A 200 -13.85 7.57 -3.16
CA VAL A 200 -13.54 6.21 -2.69
C VAL A 200 -14.62 5.24 -3.15
N ILE A 201 -15.89 5.63 -3.01
CA ILE A 201 -17.03 4.83 -3.46
C ILE A 201 -16.99 4.61 -4.98
N ASP A 202 -16.62 5.62 -5.76
CA ASP A 202 -16.54 5.50 -7.22
C ASP A 202 -15.40 4.58 -7.67
N LEU A 203 -14.25 4.61 -6.99
CA LEU A 203 -13.16 3.65 -7.22
C LEU A 203 -13.58 2.22 -6.87
N PHE A 204 -14.36 2.03 -5.81
CA PHE A 204 -14.90 0.72 -5.46
C PHE A 204 -15.91 0.20 -6.47
N LYS A 205 -16.78 1.05 -7.01
CA LYS A 205 -17.66 0.69 -8.13
C LYS A 205 -16.85 0.30 -9.36
N LEU A 206 -15.82 1.07 -9.71
CA LEU A 206 -14.94 0.79 -10.85
C LEU A 206 -14.26 -0.58 -10.73
N ASN A 207 -13.93 -0.98 -9.50
CA ASN A 207 -13.30 -2.27 -9.18
C ASN A 207 -14.30 -3.40 -8.90
N ASN A 208 -15.61 -3.15 -9.08
CA ASN A 208 -16.68 -4.11 -8.82
C ASN A 208 -16.71 -4.67 -7.39
N VAL A 209 -16.32 -3.84 -6.40
CA VAL A 209 -16.50 -4.18 -4.99
C VAL A 209 -18.00 -4.26 -4.68
N VAL A 210 -18.43 -5.37 -4.08
CA VAL A 210 -19.81 -5.51 -3.64
C VAL A 210 -20.01 -4.67 -2.39
N MET A 211 -20.94 -3.72 -2.47
CA MET A 211 -21.29 -2.80 -1.39
C MET A 211 -22.80 -2.77 -1.20
N LYS A 212 -23.22 -2.53 0.04
CA LYS A 212 -24.61 -2.29 0.43
C LYS A 212 -24.74 -0.90 1.05
N GLN A 213 -25.95 -0.35 1.08
CA GLN A 213 -26.18 0.93 1.76
C GLN A 213 -27.09 0.74 2.97
N LEU A 214 -26.87 1.53 4.02
CA LEU A 214 -27.79 1.61 5.15
C LEU A 214 -29.15 2.14 4.68
N ALA A 215 -30.22 1.45 5.06
CA ALA A 215 -31.60 1.84 4.75
C ALA A 215 -32.11 3.00 5.62
N HIS A 216 -31.56 3.14 6.82
CA HIS A 216 -31.95 4.14 7.82
C HIS A 216 -30.74 4.65 8.61
N ASP A 217 -30.86 5.84 9.20
CA ASP A 217 -29.90 6.37 10.16
C ASP A 217 -29.71 5.38 11.31
N THR A 218 -28.45 5.04 11.60
CA THR A 218 -28.12 3.99 12.56
C THR A 218 -26.89 4.38 13.38
N THR A 219 -26.91 4.12 14.68
CA THR A 219 -25.71 4.23 15.52
C THR A 219 -25.10 2.84 15.69
N LEU A 220 -23.84 2.69 15.31
CA LEU A 220 -23.12 1.43 15.33
C LEU A 220 -21.99 1.47 16.36
N ASP A 221 -21.80 0.36 17.07
CA ASP A 221 -20.60 0.09 17.87
C ASP A 221 -19.49 -0.41 16.92
N LEU A 222 -18.50 0.44 16.66
CA LEU A 222 -17.41 0.14 15.72
C LEU A 222 -16.06 0.35 16.36
N GLN A 223 -15.05 -0.33 15.84
CA GLN A 223 -13.68 0.11 15.99
C GLN A 223 -13.37 1.16 14.93
N VAL A 224 -12.78 2.28 15.34
CA VAL A 224 -12.22 3.29 14.43
C VAL A 224 -10.76 3.55 14.75
N TYR A 225 -10.08 4.22 13.84
CA TYR A 225 -8.71 4.68 14.09
C TYR A 225 -8.68 6.18 14.32
N TYR A 226 -7.90 6.62 15.29
CA TYR A 226 -7.30 7.95 15.28
C TYR A 226 -5.90 7.86 14.68
N ILE A 227 -5.58 8.77 13.77
CA ILE A 227 -4.23 8.91 13.22
C ILE A 227 -3.35 9.56 14.29
N ALA A 228 -2.44 8.79 14.86
CA ALA A 228 -1.54 9.25 15.92
C ALA A 228 -0.30 9.97 15.36
N ASP A 229 0.22 9.51 14.22
CA ASP A 229 1.37 10.09 13.52
C ASP A 229 1.34 9.66 12.05
N TYR A 230 1.90 10.48 11.17
CA TYR A 230 2.16 10.16 9.76
C TYR A 230 3.24 11.12 9.22
N LYS A 231 3.76 10.84 8.04
CA LYS A 231 4.69 11.72 7.32
C LYS A 231 4.10 12.07 5.96
N THR A 232 4.12 13.35 5.62
CA THR A 232 3.68 13.88 4.32
C THR A 232 4.86 14.54 3.61
N PRO A 233 5.05 14.34 2.30
CA PRO A 233 6.07 15.04 1.52
C PRO A 233 5.71 16.53 1.36
N GLN A 234 6.71 17.35 1.04
CA GLN A 234 6.51 18.79 0.76
C GLN A 234 6.08 19.06 -0.69
N HIS A 235 6.37 18.12 -1.60
CA HIS A 235 6.04 18.23 -3.02
C HIS A 235 5.12 17.09 -3.44
N PRO A 236 4.17 17.36 -4.36
CA PRO A 236 3.27 16.33 -4.83
C PRO A 236 3.98 15.33 -5.75
N TYR A 237 3.50 14.10 -5.74
CA TYR A 237 3.84 13.05 -6.68
C TYR A 237 2.55 12.66 -7.42
N GLU A 238 2.53 12.77 -8.75
CA GLU A 238 1.32 12.53 -9.57
C GLU A 238 0.07 13.31 -9.11
N GLY A 239 0.27 14.50 -8.51
CA GLY A 239 -0.83 15.32 -7.97
C GLY A 239 -1.28 14.96 -6.55
N HIS A 240 -0.57 14.06 -5.86
CA HIS A 240 -0.89 13.56 -4.53
C HIS A 240 0.22 13.83 -3.51
N TYR A 241 -0.14 13.92 -2.23
CA TYR A 241 0.80 14.04 -1.11
C TYR A 241 0.82 12.72 -0.35
N LEU A 242 1.76 11.85 -0.71
CA LEU A 242 1.71 10.47 -0.25
C LEU A 242 2.07 10.32 1.24
N HIS A 243 1.07 10.05 2.07
CA HIS A 243 1.27 9.83 3.49
C HIS A 243 1.97 8.50 3.74
N SER A 244 2.88 8.47 4.70
CA SER A 244 3.70 7.31 5.06
C SER A 244 3.92 7.21 6.57
N ASN A 245 4.49 6.09 7.03
CA ASN A 245 4.80 5.85 8.45
C ASN A 245 3.61 6.10 9.39
N VAL A 246 2.42 5.69 8.95
CA VAL A 246 1.16 5.93 9.65
C VAL A 246 1.12 5.11 10.94
N LYS A 247 0.87 5.79 12.06
CA LYS A 247 0.62 5.18 13.37
C LYS A 247 -0.84 5.41 13.73
N LEU A 248 -1.49 4.36 14.19
CA LEU A 248 -2.91 4.35 14.49
C LEU A 248 -3.15 4.09 15.98
N ASN A 249 -4.19 4.71 16.52
CA ASN A 249 -4.76 4.38 17.82
C ASN A 249 -6.18 3.83 17.60
N PRO A 250 -6.39 2.50 17.69
CA PRO A 250 -7.72 1.91 17.57
C PRO A 250 -8.57 2.25 18.81
N VAL A 251 -9.81 2.65 18.58
CA VAL A 251 -10.76 3.00 19.63
C VAL A 251 -12.13 2.42 19.28
N ASP A 252 -12.72 1.69 20.22
CA ASP A 252 -14.11 1.23 20.10
C ASP A 252 -15.05 2.36 20.53
N MET A 253 -15.98 2.74 19.66
CA MET A 253 -16.93 3.81 19.94
C MET A 253 -18.25 3.69 19.16
N LYS A 254 -19.30 4.28 19.74
CA LYS A 254 -20.59 4.45 19.07
C LYS A 254 -20.53 5.61 18.08
N ILE A 255 -20.80 5.33 16.80
CA ILE A 255 -20.81 6.34 15.73
C ILE A 255 -22.15 6.30 15.03
N LYS A 256 -22.74 7.49 14.86
CA LYS A 256 -23.95 7.67 14.04
C LYS A 256 -23.56 7.71 12.56
N PHE A 257 -24.18 6.83 11.78
CA PHE A 257 -24.18 6.83 10.32
C PHE A 257 -25.58 7.19 9.81
N TYR A 258 -25.62 7.62 8.56
CA TYR A 258 -26.83 8.10 7.92
C TYR A 258 -27.30 7.15 6.83
N THR A 259 -28.58 7.26 6.52
CA THR A 259 -29.17 6.60 5.35
C THR A 259 -28.33 6.86 4.10
N GLY A 260 -27.94 5.79 3.38
CA GLY A 260 -27.10 5.87 2.18
C GLY A 260 -25.59 5.67 2.41
N ASP A 261 -25.11 5.69 3.66
CA ASP A 261 -23.74 5.30 3.98
C ASP A 261 -23.51 3.82 3.62
N TYR A 262 -22.29 3.49 3.22
CA TYR A 262 -21.96 2.21 2.61
C TYR A 262 -21.44 1.21 3.64
N VAL A 263 -21.85 -0.04 3.47
CA VAL A 263 -21.39 -1.21 4.22
C VAL A 263 -20.75 -2.18 3.24
N ILE A 264 -19.51 -2.58 3.53
CA ILE A 264 -18.70 -3.43 2.68
C ILE A 264 -18.28 -4.66 3.48
N TYR A 265 -18.98 -5.77 3.26
CA TYR A 265 -18.60 -7.03 3.88
C TYR A 265 -17.32 -7.57 3.27
N THR A 266 -16.48 -8.16 4.12
CA THR A 266 -15.19 -8.72 3.74
C THR A 266 -15.30 -10.23 3.52
N ASN A 267 -16.34 -10.67 2.81
CA ASN A 267 -16.59 -12.07 2.45
C ASN A 267 -16.57 -12.28 0.92
N GLN A 268 -15.78 -11.47 0.21
CA GLN A 268 -15.73 -11.42 -1.25
C GLN A 268 -14.32 -11.68 -1.79
N ALA A 269 -14.22 -12.04 -3.08
CA ALA A 269 -12.94 -12.32 -3.73
C ALA A 269 -11.99 -11.11 -3.71
N LEU A 270 -12.56 -9.90 -3.62
CA LEU A 270 -11.83 -8.62 -3.60
C LEU A 270 -11.39 -8.18 -2.20
N ASN A 271 -11.46 -9.05 -1.18
CA ASN A 271 -11.07 -8.69 0.19
C ASN A 271 -9.69 -8.06 0.26
N ARG A 272 -8.74 -8.56 -0.53
CA ARG A 272 -7.39 -8.01 -0.58
C ARG A 272 -7.37 -6.55 -1.03
N TYR A 273 -8.00 -6.24 -2.17
CA TYR A 273 -8.17 -4.87 -2.66
C TYR A 273 -8.85 -3.97 -1.61
N ILE A 274 -9.93 -4.45 -0.99
CA ILE A 274 -10.70 -3.69 0.01
C ILE A 274 -9.84 -3.38 1.24
N VAL A 275 -9.17 -4.38 1.81
CA VAL A 275 -8.37 -4.23 3.02
C VAL A 275 -7.13 -3.36 2.75
N GLU A 276 -6.38 -3.64 1.69
CA GLU A 276 -5.16 -2.88 1.37
C GLU A 276 -5.45 -1.42 1.02
N THR A 277 -6.64 -1.10 0.47
CA THR A 277 -7.01 0.28 0.15
C THR A 277 -7.66 1.04 1.31
N LEU A 278 -8.36 0.37 2.23
CA LEU A 278 -9.03 1.02 3.37
C LEU A 278 -8.17 1.10 4.63
N GLU A 279 -7.18 0.24 4.81
CA GLU A 279 -6.35 0.25 6.01
C GLU A 279 -5.25 1.32 5.87
N PRO A 280 -5.18 2.35 6.74
CA PRO A 280 -4.31 3.52 6.53
C PRO A 280 -2.81 3.21 6.47
N GLN A 281 -2.38 2.06 6.99
CA GLN A 281 -0.99 1.62 6.97
C GLN A 281 -0.59 0.94 5.65
N GLY A 282 -1.55 0.68 4.75
CA GLY A 282 -1.27 0.18 3.41
C GLY A 282 -0.48 1.20 2.58
N VAL A 283 0.59 0.72 1.92
CA VAL A 283 1.53 1.55 1.14
C VAL A 283 0.85 2.36 0.01
N ASP A 284 -0.27 1.84 -0.50
CA ASP A 284 -1.11 2.46 -1.53
C ASP A 284 -2.57 2.56 -1.09
N SER A 285 -2.80 2.75 0.21
CA SER A 285 -4.13 2.98 0.75
C SER A 285 -4.71 4.32 0.30
N PHE A 286 -6.04 4.47 0.34
CA PHE A 286 -6.68 5.75 0.09
C PHE A 286 -6.24 6.84 1.08
N PHE A 287 -5.90 6.46 2.32
CA PHE A 287 -5.26 7.38 3.24
C PHE A 287 -3.87 7.80 2.74
N ALA A 288 -3.01 6.85 2.35
CA ALA A 288 -1.70 7.16 1.78
C ALA A 288 -1.82 8.10 0.58
N TRP A 289 -2.82 7.90 -0.29
CA TRP A 289 -3.10 8.76 -1.44
C TRP A 289 -4.00 9.98 -1.13
N ASN A 290 -3.97 10.45 0.11
CA ASN A 290 -4.56 11.72 0.55
C ASN A 290 -6.06 11.92 0.24
N PHE A 291 -6.83 10.82 0.10
CA PHE A 291 -8.28 10.89 -0.15
C PHE A 291 -9.08 11.36 1.07
N PHE A 292 -8.48 11.29 2.27
CA PHE A 292 -9.16 11.56 3.54
C PHE A 292 -8.63 12.80 4.29
N ASP A 293 -7.81 13.64 3.65
CA ASP A 293 -7.07 14.74 4.29
C ASP A 293 -7.94 15.75 5.05
N SER A 294 -9.22 15.86 4.71
CA SER A 294 -10.11 16.80 5.42
C SER A 294 -10.27 16.48 6.90
N VAL A 295 -9.98 15.23 7.35
CA VAL A 295 -9.99 14.85 8.78
C VAL A 295 -8.71 15.23 9.52
N LEU A 296 -7.64 15.61 8.80
CA LEU A 296 -6.33 15.91 9.38
C LEU A 296 -6.22 17.32 9.96
N GLY A 297 -7.18 18.19 9.65
CA GLY A 297 -7.20 19.57 10.14
C GLY A 297 -8.29 19.78 11.18
N GLU A 298 -7.93 20.42 12.29
CA GLU A 298 -8.86 20.82 13.35
C GLU A 298 -9.81 21.90 12.81
N LYS A 299 -11.12 21.74 13.05
CA LYS A 299 -12.21 22.59 12.57
C LYS A 299 -12.85 23.41 13.68
N GLU A 300 -12.84 22.88 14.91
CA GLU A 300 -13.40 23.55 16.08
C GLU A 300 -12.27 24.05 16.99
N TYR A 301 -12.45 25.23 17.59
CA TYR A 301 -11.48 25.80 18.51
C TYR A 301 -12.21 26.63 19.57
N PHE A 302 -11.49 27.09 20.59
CA PHE A 302 -12.04 27.94 21.65
C PHE A 302 -11.52 29.37 21.60
N SER A 303 -12.27 30.31 22.16
CA SER A 303 -11.78 31.67 22.43
C SER A 303 -11.27 31.73 23.87
N ASP A 304 -9.98 32.05 24.06
CA ASP A 304 -9.30 32.02 25.36
C ASP A 304 -10.09 32.74 26.46
N TYR A 305 -10.57 33.97 26.18
CA TYR A 305 -11.29 34.80 27.17
C TYR A 305 -12.66 34.24 27.60
N VAL A 306 -13.22 33.28 26.85
CA VAL A 306 -14.46 32.58 27.23
C VAL A 306 -14.14 31.23 27.87
N PHE A 307 -13.12 30.54 27.36
CA PHE A 307 -12.79 29.19 27.81
C PHE A 307 -11.98 29.15 29.11
N GLU A 308 -11.27 30.22 29.48
CA GLU A 308 -10.48 30.30 30.71
C GLU A 308 -11.27 29.85 31.94
N ASP A 309 -12.44 30.47 32.18
CA ASP A 309 -13.29 30.15 33.33
C ASP A 309 -13.85 28.73 33.26
N VAL A 310 -14.19 28.27 32.05
CA VAL A 310 -14.68 26.90 31.82
C VAL A 310 -13.59 25.87 32.10
N ALA A 311 -12.37 26.10 31.62
CA ALA A 311 -11.19 25.26 31.84
C ALA A 311 -10.84 25.18 33.33
N ALA A 312 -10.83 26.32 34.02
CA ALA A 312 -10.62 26.37 35.46
C ALA A 312 -11.67 25.55 36.22
N ASP A 313 -12.93 25.65 35.83
CA ASP A 313 -14.01 24.86 36.43
C ASP A 313 -13.94 23.36 36.12
N LEU A 314 -13.52 22.99 34.90
CA LEU A 314 -13.25 21.60 34.54
C LEU A 314 -12.16 21.01 35.44
N LEU A 315 -11.04 21.72 35.64
CA LEU A 315 -9.93 21.27 36.48
C LEU A 315 -10.31 21.16 37.97
N LYS A 316 -11.28 21.95 38.45
CA LYS A 316 -11.81 21.83 39.82
C LYS A 316 -12.72 20.60 39.96
N LYS A 317 -13.52 20.31 38.94
CA LYS A 317 -14.53 19.23 38.95
C LYS A 317 -13.94 17.87 38.59
N ASP A 318 -12.84 17.85 37.83
CA ASP A 318 -12.14 16.65 37.37
C ASP A 318 -10.67 16.64 37.87
N PRO A 319 -10.42 16.03 39.05
CA PRO A 319 -9.08 15.89 39.60
C PRO A 319 -8.12 15.08 38.71
N ASP A 320 -8.63 14.15 37.92
CA ASP A 320 -7.81 13.32 37.02
C ASP A 320 -7.31 14.15 35.84
N LEU A 321 -8.16 14.99 35.25
CA LEU A 321 -7.76 15.96 34.23
C LEU A 321 -6.71 16.94 34.76
N LYS A 322 -6.90 17.43 35.98
CA LYS A 322 -5.92 18.31 36.63
C LYS A 322 -4.58 17.61 36.82
N LYS A 323 -4.59 16.36 37.30
CA LYS A 323 -3.37 15.57 37.44
C LYS A 323 -2.67 15.36 36.09
N LYS A 324 -3.42 15.01 35.03
CA LYS A 324 -2.86 14.87 33.67
C LYS A 324 -2.15 16.14 33.19
N LEU A 325 -2.75 17.31 33.42
CA LEU A 325 -2.13 18.59 33.06
C LEU A 325 -0.83 18.83 33.84
N GLU A 326 -0.82 18.63 35.15
CA GLU A 326 0.40 18.81 35.95
C GLU A 326 1.50 17.80 35.59
N ASP A 327 1.14 16.53 35.37
CA ASP A 327 2.07 15.50 34.92
C ASP A 327 2.67 15.85 33.55
N GLU A 328 1.89 16.45 32.64
CA GLU A 328 2.37 16.86 31.33
C GLU A 328 3.26 18.11 31.39
N LYS A 329 2.94 19.08 32.26
CA LYS A 329 3.80 20.26 32.54
C LYS A 329 5.19 19.85 33.03
N LEU A 330 5.30 18.74 33.78
CA LEU A 330 6.59 18.21 34.23
C LEU A 330 7.41 17.61 33.09
N LYS A 331 6.77 17.07 32.04
CA LYS A 331 7.43 16.44 30.89
C LYS A 331 7.77 17.43 29.79
N ASP A 332 6.94 18.45 29.58
CA ASP A 332 7.10 19.45 28.53
C ASP A 332 7.25 20.88 29.12
N PRO A 333 8.50 21.37 29.22
CA PRO A 333 8.78 22.73 29.67
C PRO A 333 8.12 23.82 28.80
N LYS A 334 7.87 23.56 27.51
CA LYS A 334 7.20 24.53 26.63
C LYS A 334 5.73 24.66 26.98
N LEU A 335 5.07 23.54 27.30
CA LEU A 335 3.69 23.54 27.80
C LEU A 335 3.62 24.26 29.15
N ALA A 336 4.52 23.93 30.08
CA ALA A 336 4.57 24.59 31.40
C ALA A 336 4.74 26.11 31.34
N ALA A 337 5.49 26.61 30.34
CA ALA A 337 5.76 28.03 30.16
C ALA A 337 4.71 28.78 29.31
N SER A 338 3.67 28.10 28.80
CA SER A 338 2.68 28.71 27.89
C SER A 338 1.25 28.56 28.41
N ALA A 339 0.59 29.70 28.69
CA ALA A 339 -0.81 29.73 29.12
C ALA A 339 -1.74 29.14 28.04
N SER A 340 -1.55 29.52 26.79
CA SER A 340 -2.33 29.01 25.66
C SER A 340 -2.14 27.49 25.47
N ALA A 341 -0.93 26.96 25.65
CA ALA A 341 -0.69 25.53 25.55
C ALA A 341 -1.38 24.74 26.68
N GLN A 342 -1.43 25.30 27.89
CA GLN A 342 -2.14 24.68 29.02
C GLN A 342 -3.66 24.71 28.80
N LEU A 343 -4.23 25.83 28.36
CA LEU A 343 -5.65 25.90 27.98
C LEU A 343 -5.99 24.92 26.87
N TYR A 344 -5.16 24.86 25.83
CA TYR A 344 -5.35 23.91 24.74
C TYR A 344 -5.26 22.46 25.22
N PHE A 345 -4.35 22.13 26.14
CA PHE A 345 -4.30 20.81 26.76
C PHE A 345 -5.60 20.47 27.49
N VAL A 346 -6.15 21.41 28.27
CA VAL A 346 -7.44 21.21 28.95
C VAL A 346 -8.57 21.02 27.95
N TYR A 347 -8.62 21.86 26.90
CA TYR A 347 -9.59 21.74 25.82
C TYR A 347 -9.55 20.35 25.18
N ARG A 348 -8.37 19.91 24.73
CA ARG A 348 -8.11 18.61 24.08
C ARG A 348 -8.52 17.40 24.90
N ASN A 349 -8.50 17.52 26.23
CA ASN A 349 -8.86 16.46 27.15
C ASN A 349 -10.27 16.64 27.76
N SER A 350 -11.06 17.59 27.23
CA SER A 350 -12.43 17.86 27.66
C SER A 350 -13.47 17.27 26.70
N THR A 351 -14.74 17.30 27.11
CA THR A 351 -15.88 16.93 26.27
C THR A 351 -16.12 17.88 25.09
N TYR A 352 -15.54 19.07 25.12
CA TYR A 352 -15.70 20.10 24.09
C TYR A 352 -14.77 19.89 22.89
N PHE A 353 -13.78 19.01 23.01
CA PHE A 353 -12.88 18.73 21.91
C PHE A 353 -13.61 17.95 20.81
N GLU A 354 -13.43 18.37 19.56
CA GLU A 354 -14.05 17.70 18.44
C GLU A 354 -13.50 16.27 18.25
N LYS A 355 -14.40 15.29 18.24
CA LYS A 355 -14.03 13.87 18.09
C LYS A 355 -13.75 13.49 16.63
N THR A 356 -13.88 14.43 15.71
CA THR A 356 -13.66 14.24 14.26
C THR A 356 -12.22 14.49 13.86
N TYR A 357 -11.48 15.31 14.62
CA TYR A 357 -10.08 15.59 14.33
C TYR A 357 -9.22 14.33 14.41
N LEU A 358 -8.46 14.07 13.35
CA LEU A 358 -7.61 12.89 13.15
C LEU A 358 -8.36 11.55 13.22
N ARG A 359 -9.68 11.53 13.30
CA ARG A 359 -10.45 10.28 13.27
C ARG A 359 -10.60 9.83 11.84
N TYR A 360 -10.03 8.68 11.52
CA TYR A 360 -10.21 8.04 10.24
C TYR A 360 -11.71 7.76 10.01
N PRO A 361 -12.28 8.14 8.85
CA PRO A 361 -13.72 8.16 8.69
C PRO A 361 -14.33 6.79 8.39
N VAL A 362 -13.50 5.79 8.06
CA VAL A 362 -13.95 4.42 7.80
C VAL A 362 -14.00 3.66 9.13
N GLY A 363 -15.17 3.13 9.46
CA GLY A 363 -15.35 2.29 10.63
C GLY A 363 -15.16 0.81 10.33
N ARG A 364 -14.67 0.06 11.31
CA ARG A 364 -14.47 -1.39 11.28
C ARG A 364 -15.52 -2.05 12.18
N LEU A 365 -16.46 -2.77 11.56
CA LEU A 365 -17.44 -3.59 12.27
C LEU A 365 -16.81 -4.96 12.55
N LEU A 366 -16.54 -5.27 13.81
CA LEU A 366 -15.82 -6.50 14.18
C LEU A 366 -16.75 -7.65 14.54
N THR A 367 -17.97 -7.35 14.99
CA THR A 367 -18.95 -8.33 15.46
C THR A 367 -20.15 -8.39 14.55
N ASP A 368 -20.81 -9.55 14.52
CA ASP A 368 -22.06 -9.71 13.79
C ASP A 368 -23.12 -8.77 14.37
N THR A 369 -23.63 -7.89 13.52
CA THR A 369 -24.60 -6.86 13.86
C THR A 369 -25.66 -6.87 12.78
N LYS A 370 -26.93 -6.98 13.19
CA LYS A 370 -28.04 -6.94 12.25
C LYS A 370 -28.16 -5.53 11.67
N LEU A 371 -27.82 -5.40 10.39
CA LEU A 371 -27.94 -4.16 9.63
C LEU A 371 -29.15 -4.22 8.71
N ASP A 372 -29.86 -3.11 8.60
CA ASP A 372 -30.91 -2.94 7.59
C ASP A 372 -30.31 -2.31 6.33
N LEU A 373 -30.27 -3.08 5.24
CA LEU A 373 -29.46 -2.80 4.05
C LEU A 373 -30.30 -2.85 2.78
N LYS A 374 -30.00 -1.95 1.83
CA LYS A 374 -30.51 -1.97 0.45
C LYS A 374 -29.40 -2.32 -0.54
#